data_AF-A0A502G3W2-F1
#
_entry.id   AF-A0A502G3W2-F1
#
_cell.length_a   1.000
_cell.length_b   1.000
_cell.length_c   1.000
_cell.angle_alpha   90.00
_cell.angle_beta   90.00
_cell.angle_gamma   90.00
#
_symmetry.space_group_name_H-M   'P 1'
#
loop_
_entity.id
_entity.type
_entity.pdbx_description
1 polymer ?
#
loop_
_entity_poly.entity_id
_entity_poly.type
_entity_poly.pdbx_seq_one_letter_code
_entity_poly.pdbx_strand_id
1 'polypeptide(L)'
;MPGREPVTRDDFEHRLQTLARAVAAVPEAEWQMQIRLKRQFEACAERIALSPGKQAWMLSEAKWARRSNAPPTMADLWVDPVANPSCFARPRPQDFDPDPAMRRRRVPPPPAVRADPHSIPNMLAALTGRGLKARITRLGDPAHARGHIQVEMPVKGRARFVLIGEASEGVTGWRAVWDGNDSKAGLKRRRQSETTEAYRLMLTAMHEGRRSVQSDLFV
;
A
#
# COMPACT_ATOMS: atom_id res chain seq x y z
N MET A 1 -23.84 -12.14 -9.62
CA MET A 1 -23.75 -12.34 -11.08
C MET A 1 -23.04 -13.67 -11.36
N PRO A 2 -23.72 -14.78 -11.69
CA PRO A 2 -23.03 -15.98 -12.16
C PRO A 2 -22.41 -15.66 -13.53
N GLY A 3 -21.08 -15.70 -13.62
CA GLY A 3 -20.35 -15.48 -14.86
C GLY A 3 -19.10 -16.36 -14.83
N ARG A 4 -18.48 -16.55 -15.99
CA ARG A 4 -17.23 -17.31 -16.10
C ARG A 4 -16.22 -16.79 -15.08
N GLU A 5 -15.53 -17.72 -14.41
CA GLU A 5 -14.46 -17.33 -13.49
C GLU A 5 -13.39 -16.53 -14.24
N PRO A 6 -12.93 -15.39 -13.69
CA PRO A 6 -11.88 -14.61 -14.31
C PRO A 6 -10.54 -15.35 -14.21
N VAL A 7 -9.85 -15.46 -15.34
CA VAL A 7 -8.53 -16.12 -15.43
C VAL A 7 -7.46 -15.15 -15.92
N THR A 8 -7.81 -14.28 -16.86
CA THR A 8 -6.90 -13.30 -17.45
C THR A 8 -7.06 -11.93 -16.81
N ARG A 9 -6.06 -11.06 -17.03
CA ARG A 9 -6.11 -9.64 -16.63
C ARG A 9 -7.40 -8.96 -17.08
N ASP A 10 -7.75 -9.13 -18.35
CA ASP A 10 -8.91 -8.48 -18.95
C ASP A 10 -10.22 -9.05 -18.38
N ASP A 11 -10.26 -10.35 -18.04
CA ASP A 11 -11.40 -10.93 -17.33
C ASP A 11 -11.57 -10.32 -15.93
N PHE A 12 -10.47 -10.15 -15.18
CA PHE A 12 -10.50 -9.55 -13.85
C PHE A 12 -10.94 -8.08 -13.89
N GLU A 13 -10.38 -7.30 -14.82
CA GLU A 13 -10.77 -5.91 -15.04
C GLU A 13 -12.27 -5.81 -15.36
N HIS A 14 -12.72 -6.55 -16.37
CA HIS A 14 -14.12 -6.55 -16.78
C HIS A 14 -15.05 -7.00 -15.65
N ARG A 15 -14.68 -8.04 -14.91
CA ARG A 15 -15.48 -8.58 -13.80
C ARG A 15 -15.62 -7.59 -12.67
N LEU A 16 -14.53 -6.94 -12.26
CA LEU A 16 -14.55 -5.95 -11.18
C LEU A 16 -15.32 -4.69 -11.60
N GLN A 17 -15.16 -4.21 -12.83
CA GLN A 17 -15.94 -3.09 -13.37
C GLN A 17 -17.45 -3.41 -13.39
N THR A 18 -17.81 -4.60 -13.86
CA THR A 18 -19.21 -5.06 -13.90
C THR A 18 -19.81 -5.15 -12.51
N LEU A 19 -19.07 -5.72 -11.55
CA LEU A 19 -19.52 -5.80 -10.15
C LEU A 19 -19.65 -4.42 -9.51
N ALA A 20 -18.70 -3.52 -9.75
CA ALA A 20 -18.76 -2.14 -9.23
C ALA A 20 -19.98 -1.37 -9.77
N ARG A 21 -20.26 -1.48 -11.07
CA ARG A 21 -21.47 -0.91 -11.70
C ARG A 21 -22.75 -1.53 -11.15
N ALA A 22 -22.77 -2.84 -10.95
CA ALA A 22 -23.91 -3.53 -10.35
C ALA A 22 -24.16 -3.04 -8.90
N VAL A 23 -23.12 -2.92 -8.08
CA VAL A 23 -23.22 -2.34 -6.72
C VAL A 23 -23.77 -0.92 -6.77
N ALA A 24 -23.29 -0.10 -7.70
CA ALA A 24 -23.74 1.28 -7.85
C ALA A 24 -25.19 1.38 -8.36
N ALA A 25 -25.68 0.39 -9.12
CA ALA A 25 -27.04 0.38 -9.68
C ALA A 25 -28.13 0.00 -8.67
N VAL A 26 -27.80 -0.76 -7.61
CA VAL A 26 -28.75 -1.17 -6.58
C VAL A 26 -29.30 0.06 -5.82
N PRO A 27 -30.62 0.23 -5.71
CA PRO A 27 -31.22 1.28 -4.87
C PRO A 27 -30.85 1.13 -3.39
N GLU A 28 -30.71 2.23 -2.65
CA GLU A 28 -30.33 2.20 -1.22
C GLU A 28 -31.30 1.39 -0.36
N ALA A 29 -32.58 1.35 -0.74
CA ALA A 29 -33.61 0.54 -0.07
C ALA A 29 -33.31 -0.97 -0.11
N GLU A 30 -32.52 -1.45 -1.08
CA GLU A 30 -32.13 -2.86 -1.24
C GLU A 30 -30.72 -3.15 -0.69
N TRP A 31 -30.42 -2.61 0.50
CA TRP A 31 -29.10 -2.69 1.13
C TRP A 31 -28.53 -4.12 1.24
N GLN A 32 -29.37 -5.14 1.41
CA GLN A 32 -28.93 -6.55 1.46
C GLN A 32 -28.33 -7.03 0.13
N MET A 33 -28.94 -6.65 -0.99
CA MET A 33 -28.42 -6.96 -2.33
C MET A 33 -27.11 -6.21 -2.57
N GLN A 34 -27.05 -4.95 -2.14
CA GLN A 34 -25.84 -4.15 -2.23
C GLN A 34 -24.68 -4.78 -1.45
N ILE A 35 -24.91 -5.25 -0.22
CA ILE A 35 -23.90 -5.98 0.57
C ILE A 35 -23.45 -7.25 -0.14
N ARG A 36 -24.38 -8.04 -0.68
CA ARG A 36 -24.06 -9.29 -1.38
C ARG A 36 -23.16 -9.04 -2.60
N LEU A 37 -23.48 -8.03 -3.41
CA LEU A 37 -22.67 -7.67 -4.57
C LEU A 37 -21.31 -7.08 -4.17
N LYS A 38 -21.28 -6.27 -3.10
CA LYS A 38 -20.03 -5.73 -2.56
C LYS A 38 -19.10 -6.84 -2.07
N ARG A 39 -19.63 -7.86 -1.38
CA ARG A 39 -18.85 -9.06 -1.00
C ARG A 39 -18.32 -9.83 -2.21
N GLN A 40 -19.09 -9.93 -3.30
CA GLN A 40 -18.60 -10.54 -4.55
C GLN A 40 -17.47 -9.72 -5.19
N PHE A 41 -17.58 -8.39 -5.15
CA PHE A 41 -16.53 -7.49 -5.62
C PHE A 41 -15.26 -7.64 -4.79
N GLU A 42 -15.37 -7.60 -3.46
CA GLU A 42 -14.25 -7.77 -2.52
C GLU A 42 -13.57 -9.12 -2.71
N ALA A 43 -14.32 -10.23 -2.77
CA ALA A 43 -13.77 -11.56 -3.01
C ALA A 43 -13.02 -11.66 -4.35
N CYS A 44 -13.53 -11.00 -5.41
CA CYS A 44 -12.85 -10.95 -6.70
C CYS A 44 -11.57 -10.12 -6.64
N ALA A 45 -11.59 -9.01 -5.90
CA ALA A 45 -10.44 -8.12 -5.71
C ALA A 45 -9.33 -8.79 -4.86
N GLU A 46 -9.73 -9.59 -3.85
CA GLU A 46 -8.82 -10.34 -2.99
C GLU A 46 -8.05 -11.42 -3.75
N ARG A 47 -8.68 -12.12 -4.72
CA ARG A 47 -8.02 -13.13 -5.56
C ARG A 47 -6.76 -12.60 -6.26
N ILE A 48 -6.74 -11.30 -6.52
CA ILE A 48 -5.64 -10.63 -7.21
C ILE A 48 -4.92 -9.62 -6.30
N ALA A 49 -5.22 -9.61 -5.00
CA ALA A 49 -4.69 -8.68 -4.01
C ALA A 49 -4.78 -7.19 -4.45
N LEU A 50 -5.89 -6.79 -5.07
CA LEU A 50 -6.14 -5.39 -5.44
C LEU A 50 -6.25 -4.54 -4.17
N SER A 51 -5.53 -3.42 -4.10
CA SER A 51 -5.45 -2.62 -2.88
C SER A 51 -6.81 -1.99 -2.52
N PRO A 52 -7.11 -1.79 -1.21
CA PRO A 52 -8.37 -1.17 -0.77
C PRO A 52 -8.63 0.22 -1.39
N GLY A 53 -7.58 1.00 -1.65
CA GLY A 53 -7.73 2.32 -2.28
C GLY A 53 -8.18 2.22 -3.75
N LYS A 54 -7.69 1.23 -4.49
CA LYS A 54 -8.12 0.93 -5.87
C LYS A 54 -9.54 0.36 -5.92
N GLN A 55 -9.86 -0.50 -4.96
CA GLN A 55 -11.22 -1.00 -4.77
C GLN A 55 -12.21 0.15 -4.55
N ALA A 56 -11.88 1.08 -3.63
CA ALA A 56 -12.70 2.26 -3.36
C ALA A 56 -12.83 3.15 -4.60
N TRP A 57 -11.75 3.36 -5.36
CA TRP A 57 -11.79 4.12 -6.61
C TRP A 57 -12.83 3.56 -7.58
N MET A 58 -12.78 2.25 -7.85
CA MET A 58 -13.71 1.61 -8.80
C MET A 58 -15.16 1.75 -8.37
N LEU A 59 -15.45 1.63 -7.07
CA LEU A 59 -16.79 1.79 -6.53
C LEU A 59 -17.28 3.24 -6.62
N SER A 60 -16.42 4.22 -6.34
CA SER A 60 -16.75 5.64 -6.49
C SER A 60 -16.96 6.02 -7.96
N GLU A 61 -16.09 5.55 -8.87
CA GLU A 61 -16.20 5.81 -10.31
C GLU A 61 -17.51 5.23 -10.86
N ALA A 62 -17.89 4.03 -10.45
CA ALA A 62 -19.15 3.42 -10.85
C ALA A 62 -20.38 4.22 -10.39
N LYS A 63 -20.35 4.82 -9.19
CA LYS A 63 -21.41 5.71 -8.70
C LYS A 63 -21.45 7.02 -9.50
N TRP A 64 -20.29 7.60 -9.79
CA TRP A 64 -20.18 8.82 -10.59
C TRP A 64 -20.73 8.64 -12.00
N ALA A 65 -20.37 7.53 -12.65
CA ALA A 65 -20.80 7.20 -14.01
C ALA A 65 -22.34 7.07 -14.16
N ARG A 66 -23.10 6.93 -13.06
CA ARG A 66 -24.56 6.98 -13.11
C ARG A 66 -25.13 8.39 -13.29
N ARG A 67 -24.36 9.41 -12.92
CA ARG A 67 -24.79 10.82 -12.87
C ARG A 67 -24.14 11.66 -13.97
N SER A 68 -22.97 11.25 -14.46
CA SER A 68 -22.19 11.99 -15.44
C SER A 68 -21.51 11.05 -16.43
N ASN A 69 -21.50 11.46 -17.70
CA ASN A 69 -20.71 10.81 -18.76
C ASN A 69 -19.27 11.38 -18.86
N ALA A 70 -18.97 12.45 -18.11
CA ALA A 70 -17.64 13.02 -18.07
C ALA A 70 -16.71 12.21 -17.15
N PRO A 71 -15.40 12.14 -17.44
CA PRO A 71 -14.44 11.55 -16.53
C PRO A 71 -14.51 12.23 -15.15
N PRO A 72 -14.56 11.46 -14.04
CA PRO A 72 -14.59 12.05 -12.71
C PRO A 72 -13.26 12.74 -12.37
N THR A 73 -13.33 13.83 -11.63
CA THR A 73 -12.18 14.40 -10.93
C THR A 73 -11.95 13.71 -9.58
N MET A 74 -10.82 13.99 -8.94
CA MET A 74 -10.54 13.50 -7.58
C MET A 74 -11.59 13.98 -6.56
N ALA A 75 -12.09 15.21 -6.71
CA ALA A 75 -13.10 15.78 -5.83
C ALA A 75 -14.45 15.06 -5.96
N ASP A 76 -14.78 14.61 -7.16
CA ASP A 76 -16.04 13.90 -7.44
C ASP A 76 -16.10 12.50 -6.84
N LEU A 77 -14.93 11.86 -6.67
CA LEU A 77 -14.79 10.48 -6.24
C LEU A 77 -14.54 10.33 -4.75
N TRP A 78 -14.30 11.45 -4.06
CA TRP A 78 -14.00 11.44 -2.65
C TRP A 78 -15.23 11.01 -1.84
N VAL A 79 -15.17 9.79 -1.32
CA VAL A 79 -16.17 9.23 -0.41
C VAL A 79 -15.41 8.55 0.73
N ASP A 80 -15.54 9.03 1.95
CA ASP A 80 -14.93 8.44 3.16
C ASP A 80 -15.40 6.97 3.28
N PRO A 81 -14.51 5.95 3.51
CA PRO A 81 -13.36 5.97 4.40
C PRO A 81 -12.09 5.34 3.77
N VAL A 82 -11.32 6.12 3.00
CA VAL A 82 -9.99 5.68 2.55
C VAL A 82 -8.96 6.30 3.48
N ALA A 83 -8.25 5.46 4.25
CA ALA A 83 -7.34 5.89 5.32
C ALA A 83 -6.18 6.83 4.90
N ASN A 84 -6.03 7.14 3.60
CA ASN A 84 -5.12 8.15 3.07
C ASN A 84 -5.47 8.51 1.60
N PRO A 85 -5.62 9.81 1.24
CA PRO A 85 -5.82 10.25 -0.15
C PRO A 85 -4.75 9.76 -1.14
N SER A 86 -3.50 9.60 -0.70
CA SER A 86 -2.39 9.13 -1.55
C SER A 86 -2.50 7.65 -1.97
N CYS A 87 -3.43 6.89 -1.39
CA CYS A 87 -3.71 5.52 -1.79
C CYS A 87 -4.95 5.42 -2.70
N PHE A 88 -5.69 6.52 -2.89
CA PHE A 88 -6.91 6.57 -3.69
C PHE A 88 -6.57 6.97 -5.12
N ALA A 89 -6.22 5.97 -5.93
CA ALA A 89 -5.80 6.16 -7.30
C ALA A 89 -6.54 5.21 -8.24
N ARG A 90 -6.71 5.65 -9.49
CA ARG A 90 -7.28 4.83 -10.56
C ARG A 90 -6.45 3.55 -10.75
N PRO A 91 -7.08 2.36 -10.76
CA PRO A 91 -6.40 1.13 -11.12
C PRO A 91 -5.80 1.23 -12.53
N ARG A 92 -4.57 0.75 -12.70
CA ARG A 92 -3.89 0.60 -13.99
C ARG A 92 -4.14 -0.81 -14.53
N PRO A 93 -3.96 -1.06 -15.83
CA PRO A 93 -4.18 -2.41 -16.40
C PRO A 93 -3.43 -3.52 -15.66
N GLN A 94 -2.19 -3.29 -15.23
CA GLN A 94 -1.39 -4.24 -14.45
C GLN A 94 -1.98 -4.60 -13.08
N ASP A 95 -2.81 -3.76 -12.48
CA ASP A 95 -3.45 -4.03 -11.19
C ASP A 95 -4.53 -5.11 -11.29
N PHE A 96 -4.83 -5.58 -12.50
CA PHE A 96 -5.74 -6.68 -12.78
C PHE A 96 -5.01 -7.99 -13.09
N ASP A 97 -3.67 -8.00 -13.16
CA ASP A 97 -2.93 -9.23 -13.44
C ASP A 97 -3.16 -10.26 -12.32
N PRO A 98 -3.52 -11.51 -12.63
CA PRO A 98 -3.88 -12.51 -11.62
C PRO A 98 -2.71 -12.90 -10.71
N ASP A 99 -1.48 -12.85 -11.22
CA ASP A 99 -0.27 -13.17 -10.48
C ASP A 99 0.41 -11.90 -9.93
N PRO A 100 0.48 -11.71 -8.60
CA PRO A 100 1.19 -10.59 -7.98
C PRO A 100 2.68 -10.50 -8.35
N ALA A 101 3.34 -11.61 -8.68
CA ALA A 101 4.73 -11.62 -9.14
C ALA A 101 4.85 -11.01 -10.54
N MET A 102 3.91 -11.32 -11.44
CA MET A 102 3.84 -10.72 -12.79
C MET A 102 3.63 -9.20 -12.73
N ARG A 103 2.85 -8.69 -11.77
CA ARG A 103 2.68 -7.24 -11.54
C ARG A 103 4.00 -6.54 -11.23
N ARG A 104 4.80 -7.17 -10.36
CA ARG A 104 6.08 -6.64 -9.89
C ARG A 104 7.15 -6.70 -10.98
N ARG A 105 7.12 -7.73 -11.84
CA ARG A 105 8.05 -7.89 -12.97
C ARG A 105 7.78 -6.94 -14.13
N ARG A 106 6.53 -6.54 -14.38
CA ARG A 106 6.16 -5.72 -15.55
C ARG A 106 6.49 -4.22 -15.40
N VAL A 107 6.58 -3.70 -14.19
CA VAL A 107 7.03 -2.32 -13.94
C VAL A 107 8.05 -2.33 -12.81
N PRO A 108 9.34 -2.59 -13.12
CA PRO A 108 10.40 -2.36 -12.14
C PRO A 108 10.31 -0.90 -11.67
N PRO A 109 10.70 -0.60 -10.41
CA PRO A 109 10.82 0.79 -9.99
C PRO A 109 11.70 1.56 -10.99
N PRO A 110 11.39 2.84 -11.26
CA PRO A 110 12.18 3.65 -12.18
C PRO A 110 13.69 3.52 -11.87
N PRO A 111 14.59 3.58 -12.87
CA PRO A 111 16.02 3.44 -12.64
C PRO A 111 16.55 4.35 -11.53
N ALA A 112 16.04 5.58 -11.43
CA ALA A 112 16.35 6.52 -10.35
C ALA A 112 15.99 5.98 -8.95
N VAL A 113 14.82 5.34 -8.80
CA VAL A 113 14.39 4.73 -7.54
C VAL A 113 15.22 3.49 -7.21
N ARG A 114 15.60 2.69 -8.23
CA ARG A 114 16.49 1.55 -8.01
C ARG A 114 17.86 2.02 -7.56
N ALA A 115 18.39 3.07 -8.19
CA ALA A 115 19.66 3.69 -7.85
C ALA A 115 19.66 4.41 -6.50
N ASP A 116 18.51 4.93 -6.04
CA ASP A 116 18.36 5.59 -4.75
C ASP A 116 18.63 4.59 -3.59
N PRO A 117 19.74 4.74 -2.84
CA PRO A 117 20.08 3.89 -1.70
C PRO A 117 19.02 3.91 -0.59
N HIS A 118 18.20 4.96 -0.57
CA HIS A 118 17.15 5.19 0.41
C HIS A 118 15.77 4.84 -0.12
N SER A 119 15.62 4.35 -1.35
CA SER A 119 14.31 3.90 -1.82
C SER A 119 13.71 2.85 -0.89
N ILE A 120 12.38 2.79 -0.83
CA ILE A 120 11.64 1.84 0.03
C ILE A 120 12.19 0.40 0.00
N PRO A 121 12.43 -0.22 -1.18
CA PRO A 121 13.02 -1.56 -1.21
C PRO A 121 14.45 -1.58 -0.65
N ASN A 122 15.29 -0.60 -0.99
CA ASN A 122 16.66 -0.53 -0.52
C ASN A 122 16.76 -0.26 0.99
N MET A 123 15.87 0.56 1.55
CA MET A 123 15.76 0.80 2.99
C MET A 123 15.34 -0.48 3.73
N LEU A 124 14.34 -1.22 3.24
CA LEU A 124 13.95 -2.50 3.84
C LEU A 124 15.12 -3.49 3.85
N ALA A 125 15.86 -3.58 2.74
CA ALA A 125 17.04 -4.43 2.65
C ALA A 125 18.19 -3.96 3.56
N ALA A 126 18.40 -2.66 3.69
CA ALA A 126 19.41 -2.08 4.58
C ALA A 126 19.11 -2.39 6.06
N LEU A 127 17.84 -2.38 6.46
CA LEU A 127 17.42 -2.73 7.82
C LEU A 127 17.54 -4.23 8.09
N THR A 128 16.99 -5.06 7.20
CA THR A 128 17.03 -6.53 7.35
C THR A 128 18.45 -7.09 7.24
N GLY A 129 19.29 -6.53 6.37
CA GLY A 129 20.71 -6.87 6.27
C GLY A 129 21.53 -6.52 7.52
N ARG A 130 21.02 -5.63 8.38
CA ARG A 130 21.58 -5.33 9.71
C ARG A 130 20.94 -6.16 10.84
N GLY A 131 20.20 -7.22 10.48
CA GLY A 131 19.54 -8.11 11.44
C GLY A 131 18.29 -7.53 12.10
N LEU A 132 17.77 -6.39 11.63
CA LEU A 132 16.58 -5.78 12.21
C LEU A 132 15.32 -6.48 11.71
N LYS A 133 14.37 -6.70 12.63
CA LYS A 133 13.05 -7.22 12.29
C LYS A 133 12.18 -6.09 11.72
N ALA A 134 12.29 -5.90 10.40
CA ALA A 134 11.61 -4.85 9.65
C ALA A 134 10.61 -5.43 8.64
N ARG A 135 9.47 -4.76 8.45
CA ARG A 135 8.47 -5.11 7.43
C ARG A 135 7.78 -3.87 6.87
N ILE A 136 7.43 -3.91 5.59
CA ILE A 136 6.57 -2.89 4.98
C ILE A 136 5.15 -3.06 5.51
N THR A 137 4.56 -2.00 6.05
CA THR A 137 3.18 -1.99 6.55
C THR A 137 2.24 -1.15 5.70
N ARG A 138 2.77 -0.21 4.92
CA ARG A 138 2.01 0.60 3.95
C ARG A 138 2.89 0.98 2.78
N LEU A 139 2.32 1.01 1.59
CA LEU A 139 2.92 1.56 0.38
C LEU A 139 1.95 2.59 -0.22
N GLY A 140 2.48 3.64 -0.83
CA GLY A 140 1.73 4.59 -1.64
C GLY A 140 1.39 4.03 -3.03
N ASP A 141 0.78 4.86 -3.86
CA ASP A 141 0.63 4.58 -5.29
C ASP A 141 1.25 5.73 -6.12
N PRO A 142 2.37 5.49 -6.84
CA PRO A 142 3.06 4.21 -7.02
C PRO A 142 3.76 3.71 -5.75
N ALA A 143 3.96 2.40 -5.65
CA ALA A 143 4.50 1.72 -4.47
C ALA A 143 5.84 2.25 -3.96
N HIS A 144 6.61 2.93 -4.81
CA HIS A 144 7.90 3.53 -4.45
C HIS A 144 7.84 5.00 -4.03
N ALA A 145 6.70 5.69 -4.22
CA ALA A 145 6.60 7.12 -3.92
C ALA A 145 6.52 7.41 -2.41
N ARG A 146 5.89 6.49 -1.65
CA ARG A 146 5.73 6.60 -0.20
C ARG A 146 5.64 5.23 0.44
N GLY A 147 6.19 5.06 1.64
CA GLY A 147 6.18 3.77 2.30
C GLY A 147 6.33 3.89 3.81
N HIS A 148 5.68 2.98 4.53
CA HIS A 148 5.89 2.82 5.97
C HIS A 148 6.58 1.48 6.22
N ILE A 149 7.71 1.52 6.92
CA ILE A 149 8.42 0.33 7.38
C ILE A 149 8.35 0.28 8.90
N GLN A 150 7.75 -0.77 9.44
CA GLN A 150 7.74 -1.02 10.87
C GLN A 150 8.99 -1.80 11.26
N VAL A 151 9.73 -1.30 12.25
CA VAL A 151 10.91 -1.95 12.83
C VAL A 151 10.62 -2.30 14.28
N GLU A 152 10.72 -3.59 14.63
CA GLU A 152 10.52 -4.06 16.00
C GLU A 152 11.78 -3.87 16.84
N MET A 153 11.60 -3.35 18.06
CA MET A 153 12.70 -3.10 19.00
C MET A 153 12.81 -4.27 19.99
N PRO A 154 14.03 -4.73 20.33
CA PRO A 154 14.25 -5.88 21.20
C PRO A 154 14.12 -5.51 22.68
N VAL A 155 12.96 -4.99 23.08
CA VAL A 155 12.63 -4.66 24.48
C VAL A 155 11.36 -5.38 24.91
N LYS A 156 11.14 -5.53 26.23
CA LYS A 156 9.97 -6.25 26.76
C LYS A 156 8.66 -5.56 26.34
N GLY A 157 7.76 -6.34 25.76
CA GLY A 157 6.44 -5.88 25.28
C GLY A 157 6.49 -5.34 23.84
N ARG A 158 5.35 -4.85 23.35
CA ARG A 158 5.24 -4.33 21.98
C ARG A 158 5.93 -2.95 21.88
N ALA A 159 7.10 -2.90 21.25
CA ALA A 159 7.87 -1.68 21.02
C ALA A 159 8.37 -1.66 19.57
N ARG A 160 8.08 -0.57 18.86
CA ARG A 160 8.34 -0.47 17.44
C ARG A 160 8.41 0.98 17.00
N PHE A 161 9.25 1.21 15.99
CA PHE A 161 9.27 2.45 15.24
C PHE A 161 8.65 2.22 13.87
N VAL A 162 7.96 3.23 13.35
CA VAL A 162 7.50 3.30 11.97
C VAL A 162 8.37 4.32 11.26
N LEU A 163 9.12 3.86 10.28
CA LEU A 163 9.85 4.71 9.36
C LEU A 163 8.90 5.12 8.24
N ILE A 164 8.70 6.42 8.08
CA ILE A 164 7.86 7.01 7.04
C ILE A 164 8.79 7.55 5.97
N GLY A 165 8.78 6.90 4.81
CA GLY A 165 9.57 7.26 3.63
C GLY A 165 8.70 7.99 2.63
N GLU A 166 9.16 9.15 2.17
CA GLU A 166 8.50 9.98 1.15
C GLU A 166 9.54 10.40 0.12
N ALA A 167 9.26 10.12 -1.16
CA ALA A 167 10.10 10.55 -2.26
C ALA A 167 9.88 12.05 -2.53
N SER A 168 10.95 12.84 -2.49
CA SER A 168 10.96 14.25 -2.85
C SER A 168 12.19 14.52 -3.72
N GLU A 169 12.00 15.22 -4.85
CA GLU A 169 13.10 15.62 -5.75
C GLU A 169 14.02 14.46 -6.20
N GLY A 170 13.47 13.24 -6.29
CA GLY A 170 14.22 12.05 -6.74
C GLY A 170 14.99 11.31 -5.64
N VAL A 171 14.90 11.73 -4.38
CA VAL A 171 15.48 11.04 -3.23
C VAL A 171 14.40 10.72 -2.20
N THR A 172 14.45 9.52 -1.61
CA THR A 172 13.52 9.13 -0.55
C THR A 172 14.00 9.62 0.81
N GLY A 173 13.31 10.59 1.39
CA GLY A 173 13.55 11.05 2.76
C GLY A 173 12.84 10.14 3.78
N TRP A 174 13.50 9.87 4.92
CA TRP A 174 12.94 9.02 5.97
C TRP A 174 12.82 9.74 7.31
N ARG A 175 11.69 9.53 7.98
CA ARG A 175 11.46 9.97 9.36
C ARG A 175 11.03 8.80 10.23
N ALA A 176 11.65 8.64 11.39
CA ALA A 176 11.26 7.64 12.37
C ALA A 176 10.17 8.19 13.31
N VAL A 177 9.12 7.41 13.54
CA VAL A 177 8.02 7.73 14.44
C VAL A 177 7.83 6.59 15.44
N TRP A 178 7.66 6.92 16.72
CA TRP A 178 7.31 5.93 17.73
C TRP A 178 5.86 5.46 17.55
N ASP A 179 5.64 4.15 17.45
CA ASP A 179 4.32 3.52 17.25
C ASP A 179 3.86 2.81 18.55
N GLY A 180 4.11 3.48 19.67
CA GLY A 180 3.56 3.18 20.97
C GLY A 180 2.83 4.39 21.55
N ASN A 181 2.12 4.20 22.65
CA ASN A 181 1.37 5.28 23.29
C ASN A 181 2.26 6.24 24.09
N ASP A 182 1.74 7.44 24.39
CA ASP A 182 2.43 8.48 25.17
C ASP A 182 2.24 8.33 26.69
N SER A 183 1.73 7.18 27.13
CA SER A 183 1.66 6.86 28.56
C SER A 183 3.06 6.81 29.19
N LYS A 184 3.18 6.97 30.50
CA LYS A 184 4.47 6.84 31.22
C LYS A 184 5.19 5.52 30.89
N ALA A 185 4.45 4.41 30.79
CA ALA A 185 4.99 3.11 30.41
C ALA A 185 5.42 3.05 28.93
N GLY A 186 4.69 3.73 28.05
CA GLY A 186 5.05 3.88 26.63
C GLY A 186 6.33 4.71 26.44
N LEU A 187 6.43 5.86 27.10
CA LEU A 187 7.63 6.70 27.09
C LEU A 187 8.84 5.99 27.71
N LYS A 188 8.66 5.23 28.80
CA LYS A 188 9.73 4.40 29.37
C LYS A 188 10.24 3.37 28.36
N ARG A 189 9.33 2.68 27.65
CA ARG A 189 9.69 1.72 26.59
C ARG A 189 10.37 2.39 25.40
N ARG A 190 9.92 3.59 25.01
CA ARG A 190 10.58 4.40 23.99
C ARG A 190 12.04 4.67 24.37
N ARG A 191 12.28 5.22 25.56
CA ARG A 191 13.63 5.49 26.07
C ARG A 191 14.50 4.24 26.12
N GLN A 192 13.94 3.11 26.60
CA GLN A 192 14.64 1.83 26.59
C GLN A 192 15.00 1.38 25.16
N SER A 193 14.08 1.54 24.21
CA SER A 193 14.32 1.21 22.81
C SER A 193 15.45 2.06 22.22
N GLU A 194 15.44 3.38 22.50
CA GLU A 194 16.44 4.34 22.03
C GLU A 194 17.86 4.02 22.54
N THR A 195 18.00 3.30 23.66
CA THR A 195 19.31 2.84 24.17
C THR A 195 19.86 1.58 23.50
N THR A 196 19.02 0.84 22.76
CA THR A 196 19.42 -0.44 22.15
C THR A 196 20.35 -0.28 20.97
N GLU A 197 21.17 -1.30 20.71
CA GLU A 197 21.95 -1.38 19.47
C GLU A 197 21.05 -1.40 18.23
N ALA A 198 19.89 -2.07 18.30
CA ALA A 198 18.93 -2.11 17.20
C ALA A 198 18.46 -0.70 16.78
N TYR A 199 18.24 0.20 17.74
CA TYR A 199 17.89 1.59 17.43
C TYR A 199 19.05 2.34 16.76
N ARG A 200 20.30 2.13 17.21
CA ARG A 200 21.48 2.72 16.55
C ARG A 200 21.62 2.21 15.12
N LEU A 201 21.52 0.90 14.91
CA LEU A 201 21.55 0.27 13.59
C LEU A 201 20.44 0.78 12.66
N MET A 202 19.24 1.04 13.21
CA MET A 202 18.14 1.64 12.46
C MET A 202 18.48 3.06 12.00
N LEU A 203 19.02 3.91 12.88
CA LEU A 203 19.45 5.27 12.52
C LEU A 203 20.60 5.25 11.50
N THR A 204 21.57 4.33 11.66
CA THR A 204 22.65 4.12 10.69
C THR A 204 22.09 3.72 9.32
N ALA A 205 21.13 2.80 9.26
CA ALA A 205 20.47 2.42 8.00
C ALA A 205 19.72 3.61 7.36
N MET A 206 19.06 4.44 8.17
CA MET A 206 18.38 5.64 7.68
C MET A 206 19.35 6.67 7.09
N HIS A 207 20.53 6.83 7.70
CA HIS A 207 21.54 7.76 7.21
C HIS A 207 22.25 7.23 5.96
N GLU A 208 22.71 5.97 5.99
CA GLU A 208 23.57 5.41 4.94
C GLU A 208 22.79 4.81 3.75
N GLY A 209 21.52 4.46 3.95
CA GLY A 209 20.76 3.66 3.00
C GLY A 209 21.44 2.31 2.72
N ARG A 210 21.16 1.75 1.54
CA ARG A 210 21.81 0.53 1.05
C ARG A 210 23.06 0.88 0.25
N ARG A 211 24.24 0.63 0.81
CA ARG A 211 25.55 0.94 0.19
C ARG A 211 25.83 0.17 -1.11
N SER A 212 25.24 -1.01 -1.29
CA SER A 212 25.30 -1.79 -2.54
C SER A 212 23.90 -1.97 -3.10
N VAL A 213 23.55 -1.17 -4.12
CA VAL A 213 22.29 -1.30 -4.85
C VAL A 213 22.30 -2.67 -5.53
N GLN A 214 21.51 -3.61 -5.02
CA GLN A 214 21.35 -4.92 -5.65
C GLN A 214 20.48 -4.76 -6.88
N SER A 215 20.80 -5.49 -7.94
CA SER A 215 20.05 -5.45 -9.19
C SER A 215 18.58 -5.86 -9.03
N ASP A 216 18.24 -6.74 -8.07
CA ASP A 216 16.85 -7.15 -7.85
C ASP A 216 16.60 -7.64 -6.42
N LEU A 217 15.62 -7.02 -5.74
CA LEU A 217 15.02 -7.51 -4.48
C LEU A 217 13.72 -8.31 -4.72
N PHE A 218 13.37 -8.56 -5.99
CA PHE A 218 12.07 -9.10 -6.39
C PHE A 218 12.20 -10.30 -7.33
N VAL A 219 13.14 -11.21 -7.05
CA VAL A 219 13.11 -12.56 -7.64
C VAL A 219 12.02 -13.38 -6.96
#